data_AF-A0A963MFY4-F1
#
_entry.id   AF-A0A963MFY4-F1
#
_cell.length_a   1.000
_cell.length_b   1.000
_cell.length_c   1.000
_cell.angle_alpha   90.00
_cell.angle_beta   90.00
_cell.angle_gamma   90.00
#
_symmetry.space_group_name_H-M   'P 1'
#
loop_
_entity.id
_entity.type
_entity.pdbx_description
1 polymer ?
#
loop_
_entity_poly.entity_id
_entity_poly.type
_entity_poly.pdbx_seq_one_letter_code
_entity_poly.pdbx_strand_id
1 'polypeptide(L)'
;DRDWIANRTPIRENNQIVGAAITLYDARAIQEADSSLRRQQRRSQKTARYEFASLIGHSPVFRQSLDTARRFAQTDLTVLISGESGVGKELFAQAIHSAGARAERPFVAVNCAAFPESLLESELFGYEDGAFTGSRRGGKRGLI
;
A
#
# COMPACT_ATOMS: atom_id res chain seq x y z
N ASP A 1 -20.77 16.89 11.81
CA ASP A 1 -20.32 16.39 13.12
C ASP A 1 -18.84 16.08 13.11
N ARG A 2 -18.15 16.23 14.25
CA ARG A 2 -16.71 15.95 14.41
C ARG A 2 -16.54 14.70 15.26
N ASP A 3 -15.78 13.74 14.74
CA ASP A 3 -15.42 12.52 15.47
C ASP A 3 -14.15 12.76 16.30
N TRP A 4 -14.17 12.28 17.53
CA TRP A 4 -13.08 12.44 18.49
C TRP A 4 -12.57 11.08 18.94
N ILE A 5 -11.24 10.95 19.01
CA ILE A 5 -10.58 9.79 19.62
C ILE A 5 -10.19 10.19 21.04
N ALA A 6 -10.72 9.46 22.02
CA ALA A 6 -10.39 9.65 23.43
C ALA A 6 -9.46 8.53 23.91
N ASN A 7 -8.31 8.89 24.46
CA ASN A 7 -7.48 7.97 25.22
C ASN A 7 -7.67 8.26 26.72
N ARG A 8 -7.97 7.21 27.49
CA ARG A 8 -8.16 7.30 28.94
C ARG A 8 -7.05 6.56 29.64
N THR A 9 -6.20 7.29 30.35
CA THR A 9 -5.10 6.73 31.14
C THR A 9 -5.47 6.79 32.62
N PRO A 10 -5.56 5.65 33.34
CA PRO A 10 -5.88 5.66 34.77
C PRO A 10 -4.74 6.26 35.59
N ILE A 11 -5.07 7.10 36.57
CA ILE A 11 -4.12 7.62 37.56
C ILE A 11 -4.20 6.71 38.78
N ARG A 12 -3.05 6.13 39.16
CA ARG A 12 -2.95 5.18 40.26
C ARG A 12 -2.09 5.74 41.38
N GLU A 13 -2.56 5.57 42.61
CA GLU A 13 -1.80 5.86 43.83
C GLU A 13 -1.96 4.66 44.77
N ASN A 14 -0.87 4.19 45.39
CA ASN A 14 -0.86 2.98 46.23
C ASN A 14 -1.54 1.76 45.59
N ASN A 15 -1.32 1.59 44.28
CA ASN A 15 -1.91 0.53 43.45
C ASN A 15 -3.45 0.58 43.30
N GLN A 16 -4.11 1.63 43.79
CA GLN A 16 -5.53 1.90 43.62
C GLN A 16 -5.75 2.97 42.55
N ILE A 17 -6.81 2.82 41.75
CA ILE A 17 -7.18 3.82 40.74
C ILE A 17 -7.88 4.97 41.46
N VAL A 18 -7.19 6.12 41.53
CA VAL A 18 -7.70 7.33 42.18
C VAL A 18 -8.31 8.33 41.19
N GLY A 19 -8.07 8.13 39.88
CA GLY A 19 -8.63 8.99 38.84
C GLY A 19 -8.31 8.52 37.43
N ALA A 20 -8.57 9.37 36.44
CA ALA A 20 -8.18 9.15 35.06
C ALA A 20 -7.87 10.47 34.35
N ALA A 21 -6.80 10.48 33.56
CA ALA A 21 -6.55 11.52 32.57
C ALA A 21 -7.20 11.12 31.24
N ILE A 22 -7.90 12.05 30.60
CA ILE A 22 -8.48 11.84 29.26
C ILE A 22 -7.77 12.80 28.30
N THR A 23 -7.19 12.24 27.24
CA THR A 23 -6.67 13.01 26.10
C THR A 23 -7.63 12.87 24.94
N LEU A 24 -8.01 13.99 24.33
CA LEU A 24 -8.94 14.05 23.20
C LEU A 24 -8.17 14.50 21.96
N TYR A 25 -8.30 13.74 20.88
CA TYR A 25 -7.72 14.05 19.58
C TYR A 25 -8.83 14.18 18.54
N ASP A 26 -8.74 15.18 17.66
CA ASP A 26 -9.60 15.26 16.47
C ASP A 26 -9.24 14.07 15.57
N ALA A 27 -10.21 13.21 15.24
CA ALA A 27 -9.97 12.04 14.42
C ALA A 27 -9.37 12.41 13.05
N ARG A 28 -9.68 13.60 12.53
CA ARG A 28 -9.15 14.08 11.24
C ARG A 28 -7.65 14.36 11.31
N ALA A 29 -7.16 14.91 12.42
CA ALA A 29 -5.72 15.17 12.58
C ALA A 29 -4.92 13.87 12.57
N ILE A 30 -5.46 12.82 13.20
CA ILE A 30 -4.85 11.47 13.21
C ILE A 30 -4.92 10.85 11.81
N GLN A 31 -6.07 10.94 11.12
CA GLN A 31 -6.21 10.45 9.74
C GLN A 31 -5.28 11.17 8.76
N GLU A 32 -5.12 12.49 8.91
CA GLU A 32 -4.24 13.30 8.06
C GLU A 32 -2.77 12.94 8.30
N ALA A 33 -2.35 12.82 9.56
CA ALA A 33 -1.02 12.36 9.93
C ALA A 33 -0.74 10.96 9.37
N ASP A 34 -1.64 9.99 9.56
CA ASP A 34 -1.51 8.64 9.00
C ASP A 34 -1.45 8.68 7.46
N SER A 35 -2.32 9.47 6.81
CA SER A 35 -2.31 9.62 5.35
C SER A 35 -1.01 10.24 4.82
N SER A 36 -0.39 11.14 5.59
CA SER A 36 0.88 11.80 5.24
C SER A 36 2.07 10.85 5.39
N LEU A 37 2.11 10.06 6.46
CA LEU A 37 3.07 8.98 6.68
C LEU A 37 2.97 7.92 5.58
N ARG A 38 1.76 7.48 5.24
CA ARG A 38 1.52 6.57 4.10
C ARG A 38 1.98 7.17 2.77
N ARG A 39 1.78 8.48 2.55
CA ARG A 39 2.27 9.18 1.34
C ARG A 39 3.79 9.22 1.26
N GLN A 40 4.46 9.44 2.39
CA GLN A 40 5.91 9.46 2.48
C GLN A 40 6.50 8.06 2.23
N GLN A 41 5.91 7.02 2.81
CA GLN A 41 6.27 5.62 2.54
C GLN A 41 6.05 5.24 1.07
N ARG A 42 4.93 5.65 0.46
CA ARG A 42 4.65 5.43 -0.97
C ARG A 42 5.69 6.08 -1.89
N ARG A 43 6.22 7.26 -1.56
CA ARG A 43 7.31 7.89 -2.33
C ARG A 43 8.58 7.04 -2.33
N SER A 44 8.88 6.36 -1.22
CA SER A 44 10.02 5.43 -1.11
C SER A 44 9.81 4.10 -1.84
N GLN A 45 8.57 3.74 -2.19
CA GLN A 45 8.22 2.47 -2.86
C GLN A 45 8.10 2.59 -4.38
N LYS A 46 8.34 3.76 -4.96
CA LYS A 46 8.19 3.98 -6.41
C LYS A 46 9.22 3.26 -7.28
N THR A 47 10.19 2.59 -6.68
CA THR A 47 11.22 1.83 -7.39
C THR A 47 11.08 0.36 -7.02
N ALA A 48 11.09 -0.52 -8.03
CA ALA A 48 11.22 -1.95 -7.77
C ALA A 48 12.56 -2.20 -7.06
N ARG A 49 12.55 -3.00 -6.00
CA ARG A 49 13.73 -3.26 -5.15
C ARG A 49 14.35 -4.63 -5.39
N TYR A 50 13.58 -5.55 -5.95
CA TYR A 50 13.99 -6.93 -6.13
C TYR A 50 14.28 -7.21 -7.60
N GLU A 51 15.30 -8.03 -7.82
CA GLU A 51 15.69 -8.57 -9.12
C GLU A 51 15.52 -10.09 -9.09
N PHE A 52 15.65 -10.75 -10.24
CA PHE A 52 15.61 -12.21 -10.29
C PHE A 52 16.67 -12.87 -9.39
N ALA A 53 17.81 -12.22 -9.15
CA ALA A 53 18.83 -12.69 -8.23
C ALA A 53 18.38 -12.69 -6.76
N SER A 54 17.38 -11.88 -6.40
CA SER A 54 16.80 -11.83 -5.06
C SER A 54 15.86 -13.01 -4.77
N LEU A 55 15.43 -13.76 -5.80
CA LEU A 55 14.50 -14.88 -5.68
C LEU A 55 15.27 -16.19 -5.43
N ILE A 56 15.34 -16.61 -4.18
CA ILE A 56 16.10 -17.79 -3.76
C ILE A 56 15.18 -19.03 -3.74
N GLY A 57 15.55 -20.04 -4.52
CA GLY A 57 14.86 -21.33 -4.55
C GLY A 57 15.53 -22.32 -5.51
N HIS A 58 15.51 -23.60 -5.17
CA HIS A 58 16.25 -24.63 -5.92
C HIS A 58 15.35 -25.70 -6.56
N SER A 59 14.06 -25.74 -6.24
CA SER A 59 13.16 -26.76 -6.80
C SER A 59 13.00 -26.59 -8.32
N PRO A 60 12.81 -27.68 -9.07
CA PRO A 60 12.62 -27.60 -10.52
C PRO A 60 11.44 -26.71 -10.92
N VAL A 61 10.33 -26.81 -10.19
CA VAL A 61 9.12 -25.99 -10.43
C VAL A 61 9.39 -24.50 -10.21
N PHE A 62 10.15 -24.15 -9.17
CA PHE A 62 10.53 -22.76 -8.93
C PHE A 62 11.41 -22.20 -10.06
N ARG A 63 12.39 -22.98 -10.53
CA ARG A 63 13.24 -22.58 -11.67
C ARG A 63 12.43 -22.40 -12.94
N GLN A 64 11.44 -23.26 -13.18
CA GLN A 64 10.52 -23.12 -14.32
C GLN A 64 9.70 -21.82 -14.25
N SER A 65 9.21 -21.46 -13.07
CA SER A 65 8.53 -20.18 -12.83
C SER A 65 9.45 -18.98 -13.07
N LEU A 66 10.70 -19.05 -12.62
CA LEU A 66 11.72 -18.02 -12.88
C LEU A 66 11.98 -17.83 -14.38
N ASP A 67 12.18 -18.92 -15.11
CA ASP A 67 12.44 -18.84 -16.56
C ASP A 67 11.24 -18.33 -17.33
N THR A 68 10.03 -18.67 -16.90
CA THR A 68 8.79 -18.11 -17.46
C THR A 68 8.71 -16.62 -17.20
N ALA A 69 8.93 -16.18 -15.96
CA ALA A 69 8.92 -14.77 -15.59
C ALA A 69 9.97 -13.94 -16.36
N ARG A 70 11.17 -14.50 -16.58
CA ARG A 70 12.22 -13.85 -17.41
C ARG A 70 11.79 -13.60 -18.85
N ARG A 71 11.07 -14.54 -19.45
CA ARG A 71 10.53 -14.37 -20.82
C ARG A 71 9.50 -13.25 -20.85
N PHE A 72 8.57 -13.22 -19.89
CA PHE A 72 7.55 -12.19 -19.80
C PHE A 72 8.12 -10.79 -19.51
N ALA A 73 9.24 -10.70 -18.77
CA ALA A 73 9.93 -9.43 -18.53
C ALA A 73 10.37 -8.73 -19.84
N GLN A 74 10.62 -9.48 -20.91
CA GLN A 74 11.00 -8.93 -22.22
C GLN A 74 9.79 -8.53 -23.09
N THR A 75 8.57 -8.61 -22.55
CA THR A 75 7.33 -8.30 -23.28
C THR A 75 6.59 -7.14 -22.64
N ASP A 76 5.68 -6.53 -23.38
CA ASP A 76 4.79 -5.47 -22.87
C ASP A 76 3.41 -6.01 -22.44
N LEU A 77 3.29 -7.33 -22.29
CA LEU A 77 2.03 -8.00 -21.95
C LEU A 77 1.72 -7.89 -20.45
N THR A 78 0.43 -7.87 -20.12
CA THR A 78 -0.04 -7.98 -18.73
C THR A 78 0.25 -9.37 -18.19
N VAL A 79 0.84 -9.44 -16.99
CA VAL A 79 1.22 -10.70 -16.34
C VAL A 79 0.33 -10.95 -15.12
N LEU A 80 -0.30 -12.14 -15.06
CA LEU A 80 -0.99 -12.63 -13.87
C LEU A 80 -0.07 -13.58 -13.10
N ILE A 81 0.24 -13.24 -11.84
CA ILE A 81 1.05 -14.07 -10.95
C ILE A 81 0.11 -14.74 -9.94
N SER A 82 0.01 -16.07 -10.02
CA SER A 82 -0.88 -16.86 -9.17
C SER A 82 -0.10 -17.71 -8.17
N GLY A 83 -0.71 -17.97 -7.02
CA GLY A 83 -0.12 -18.77 -5.94
C GLY A 83 -0.70 -18.40 -4.58
N GLU A 84 -0.43 -19.23 -3.58
CA GLU A 84 -0.92 -19.05 -2.20
C GLU A 84 -0.38 -17.77 -1.55
N SER A 85 -0.98 -17.36 -0.43
CA SER A 85 -0.47 -16.23 0.34
C SER A 85 0.96 -16.52 0.85
N GLY A 86 1.84 -15.53 0.81
CA GLY A 86 3.21 -15.67 1.31
C GLY A 86 4.23 -16.34 0.38
N VAL A 87 3.85 -16.83 -0.81
CA VAL A 87 4.80 -17.51 -1.75
C VAL A 87 5.72 -16.56 -2.54
N GLY A 88 5.76 -15.27 -2.19
CA GLY A 88 6.67 -14.31 -2.82
C GLY A 88 6.21 -13.73 -4.16
N LYS A 89 4.90 -13.71 -4.45
CA LYS A 89 4.34 -13.13 -5.70
C LYS A 89 4.80 -11.68 -5.96
N GLU A 90 4.92 -10.88 -4.91
CA GLU A 90 5.40 -9.50 -5.01
C GLU A 90 6.85 -9.41 -5.50
N LEU A 91 7.72 -10.34 -5.05
CA LEU A 91 9.11 -10.39 -5.49
C LEU A 91 9.19 -10.72 -6.99
N PHE A 92 8.34 -11.64 -7.46
CA PHE A 92 8.23 -11.91 -8.90
C PHE A 92 7.78 -10.68 -9.69
N ALA A 93 6.75 -9.96 -9.23
CA ALA A 93 6.27 -8.76 -9.92
C ALA A 93 7.36 -7.68 -10.04
N GLN A 94 8.09 -7.45 -8.94
CA GLN A 94 9.20 -6.50 -8.93
C GLN A 94 10.37 -6.96 -9.82
N ALA A 95 10.75 -8.23 -9.76
CA ALA A 95 11.83 -8.77 -10.59
C ALA A 95 11.51 -8.73 -12.10
N ILE A 96 10.25 -8.98 -12.48
CA ILE A 96 9.79 -8.84 -13.87
C ILE A 96 9.90 -7.39 -14.33
N HIS A 97 9.47 -6.43 -13.50
CA HIS A 97 9.61 -5.00 -13.80
C HIS A 97 11.07 -4.58 -13.95
N SER A 98 11.92 -4.95 -12.99
CA SER A 98 13.35 -4.60 -12.96
C SER A 98 14.13 -5.16 -14.15
N ALA A 99 13.71 -6.28 -14.73
CA ALA A 99 14.39 -6.92 -15.86
C ALA A 99 13.82 -6.53 -17.24
N GLY A 100 12.73 -5.75 -17.28
CA GLY A 100 12.03 -5.41 -18.53
C GLY A 100 12.35 -4.01 -19.06
N ALA A 101 11.76 -3.68 -20.21
CA ALA A 101 11.97 -2.38 -20.88
C ALA A 101 11.49 -1.15 -20.07
N ARG A 102 10.71 -1.39 -19.01
CA ARG A 102 10.15 -0.36 -18.12
C ARG A 102 10.90 -0.25 -16.79
N ALA A 103 12.06 -0.90 -16.63
CA ALA A 103 12.81 -0.96 -15.36
C ALA A 103 13.09 0.42 -14.75
N GLU A 104 13.48 1.40 -15.57
CA GLU A 104 13.76 2.79 -15.14
C GLU A 104 12.49 3.61 -14.83
N ARG A 105 11.31 3.07 -15.13
CA ARG A 105 10.04 3.73 -14.82
C ARG A 105 9.57 3.39 -13.41
N PRO A 106 8.74 4.24 -12.79
CA PRO A 106 8.21 3.95 -11.47
C PRO A 106 7.45 2.62 -11.41
N PHE A 107 7.72 1.83 -10.38
CA PHE A 107 6.92 0.67 -10.01
C PHE A 107 5.95 1.08 -8.91
N VAL A 108 4.65 0.90 -9.14
CA VAL A 108 3.60 1.25 -8.16
C VAL A 108 2.88 -0.02 -7.74
N ALA A 109 3.18 -0.48 -6.52
CA ALA A 109 2.48 -1.62 -5.92
C ALA A 109 1.19 -1.16 -5.24
N VAL A 110 0.07 -1.84 -5.52
CA VAL A 110 -1.23 -1.55 -4.90
C VAL A 110 -1.78 -2.84 -4.28
N ASN A 111 -1.97 -2.84 -2.96
CA ASN A 111 -2.67 -3.91 -2.27
C ASN A 111 -4.18 -3.62 -2.28
N CYS A 112 -4.91 -4.19 -3.24
CA CYS A 112 -6.35 -3.93 -3.40
C CYS A 112 -7.18 -4.38 -2.17
N ALA A 113 -6.74 -5.39 -1.42
CA ALA A 113 -7.44 -5.85 -0.22
C ALA A 113 -7.38 -4.84 0.94
N ALA A 114 -6.47 -3.85 0.88
CA ALA A 114 -6.36 -2.81 1.90
C ALA A 114 -7.32 -1.63 1.68
N PHE A 115 -8.07 -1.60 0.57
CA PHE A 115 -9.01 -0.54 0.25
C PHE A 115 -10.46 -1.01 0.40
N PRO A 116 -11.35 -0.20 1.00
CA PRO A 116 -12.79 -0.36 0.80
C PRO A 116 -13.12 -0.21 -0.69
N GLU A 117 -14.01 -1.06 -1.20
CA GLU A 117 -14.39 -1.09 -2.63
C GLU A 117 -14.86 0.28 -3.12
N SER A 118 -15.65 0.99 -2.31
CA SER A 118 -16.14 2.35 -2.59
C SER A 118 -15.05 3.41 -2.70
N LEU A 119 -13.83 3.15 -2.22
CA LEU A 119 -12.71 4.09 -2.29
C LEU A 119 -11.68 3.71 -3.34
N LEU A 120 -11.66 2.45 -3.80
CA LEU A 120 -10.61 1.93 -4.68
C LEU A 120 -10.50 2.76 -5.98
N GLU A 121 -11.62 3.02 -6.64
CA GLU A 121 -11.65 3.81 -7.88
C GLU A 121 -11.14 5.23 -7.65
N SER A 122 -11.60 5.89 -6.58
CA SER A 122 -11.18 7.25 -6.23
C SER A 122 -9.69 7.35 -5.85
N GLU A 123 -9.09 6.27 -5.36
CA GLU A 123 -7.66 6.18 -5.06
C GLU A 123 -6.83 5.91 -6.32
N LEU A 124 -7.32 5.04 -7.20
CA LEU A 124 -6.62 4.70 -8.45
C LEU A 124 -6.66 5.86 -9.43
N PHE A 125 -7.85 6.36 -9.77
CA PHE A 125 -8.04 7.33 -10.85
C PHE A 125 -8.13 8.77 -10.37
N GLY A 126 -8.38 8.97 -9.07
CA GLY A 126 -8.67 10.29 -8.53
C GLY A 126 -10.13 10.71 -8.73
N TYR A 127 -10.43 11.95 -8.37
CA TYR A 127 -11.75 12.55 -8.57
C TYR A 127 -11.66 14.07 -8.61
N GLU A 128 -12.62 14.70 -9.27
CA GLU A 128 -12.79 16.16 -9.27
C GLU A 128 -13.74 16.63 -8.17
N ASP A 129 -13.69 17.92 -7.85
CA ASP A 129 -14.61 18.52 -6.89
C ASP A 129 -16.07 18.36 -7.36
N GLY A 130 -16.94 17.91 -6.47
CA GLY A 130 -18.35 17.64 -6.77
C GLY A 130 -18.64 16.27 -7.41
N ALA A 131 -17.64 15.39 -7.59
CA ALA A 131 -17.86 14.07 -8.19
C ALA A 131 -18.84 13.17 -7.39
N PHE A 132 -18.93 13.37 -6.08
CA PHE A 132 -19.89 12.69 -5.19
C PHE A 132 -20.15 13.51 -3.93
N THR A 133 -21.23 13.19 -3.20
CA THR A 133 -21.56 13.86 -1.94
C THR A 133 -20.47 13.60 -0.89
N GLY A 134 -19.74 14.66 -0.50
CA GLY A 134 -18.60 14.56 0.42
C GLY A 134 -17.21 14.58 -0.25
N SER A 135 -17.13 14.79 -1.57
CA SER A 135 -15.86 15.07 -2.25
C SER A 135 -15.16 16.28 -1.63
N ARG A 136 -13.84 16.20 -1.43
CA ARG A 136 -13.06 17.34 -0.93
C ARG A 136 -13.01 18.44 -1.99
N ARG A 137 -13.17 19.71 -1.55
CA ARG A 137 -12.92 20.88 -2.39
C ARG A 137 -11.50 20.81 -2.98
N GLY A 138 -11.41 20.94 -4.31
CA GLY A 138 -10.16 20.80 -5.07
C GLY A 138 -9.81 19.39 -5.55
N GLY A 139 -10.68 18.39 -5.33
CA GLY A 139 -10.51 17.03 -5.85
C GLY A 139 -9.28 16.28 -5.30
N LYS A 140 -8.94 15.16 -5.93
CA LYS A 140 -7.76 14.35 -5.60
C LYS A 140 -7.18 13.72 -6.86
N ARG A 141 -5.85 13.81 -7.03
CA ARG A 141 -5.14 13.07 -8.08
C ARG A 141 -5.04 11.58 -7.74
N GLY A 142 -5.31 10.73 -8.73
CA GLY A 142 -5.16 9.28 -8.63
C GLY A 142 -3.72 8.82 -8.47
N LEU A 143 -3.56 7.52 -8.17
CA LEU A 143 -2.28 6.83 -8.16
C LEU A 143 -1.78 6.47 -9.56
N ILE A 144 -2.69 6.29 -10.51
CA ILE A 144 -2.43 5.96 -11.91
C ILE A 144 -2.92 7.05 -12.85
#